data_AF-A0A6L6DWL9-F1
#
_entry.id   AF-A0A6L6DWL9-F1
#
_cell.length_a   1.000
_cell.length_b   1.000
_cell.length_c   1.000
_cell.angle_alpha   90.00
_cell.angle_beta   90.00
_cell.angle_gamma   90.00
#
_symmetry.space_group_name_H-M   'P 1'
#
loop_
_entity.id
_entity.type
_entity.pdbx_description
1 polymer ?
#
loop_
_entity_poly.entity_id
_entity_poly.type
_entity_poly.pdbx_seq_one_letter_code
_entity_poly.pdbx_strand_id
1 'polypeptide(L)'
;MSSVAPVLPNGFVVVVKRECATCQMVEPVLATLAAGNVALTVYTQDDPTFPSSVSSIHDADLAVSWHHNIDTVPTLIKIENGIEVERTFGWLATDWQRITGIADMGSDLPAMRPGCGSMSVDPDIVDKLRAKFTDSPVIARTVEFSDAEDEFEAMYARGWTDGFPVIPPTRERVLRMLTGTTRHPQDVIAIAPPDLVELTVEKVAINAVMAGCLPEYMPWVIAALEAVCNDQFNMHGVLATTMPVGPVIICNGPGTRAIGMNSGINAFGQGNRANNTIGRAVQLTIRNVGGGRPGEVDRATHGNPGKISFCFAEDEEGSPFTSLATERGVPLGQNAVTVFAGEGPRCV
;
A
#
# COMPACT_ATOMS: atom_id res chain seq x y z
N MET A 1 1.91 20.21 7.20
CA MET A 1 1.12 19.54 8.26
C MET A 1 2.07 18.84 9.22
N SER A 2 1.70 18.77 10.50
CA SER A 2 2.54 18.15 11.53
C SER A 2 2.29 16.64 11.58
N SER A 3 3.34 15.83 11.57
CA SER A 3 3.29 14.41 11.93
C SER A 3 3.18 14.18 13.44
N VAL A 4 3.22 15.27 14.22
CA VAL A 4 3.09 15.22 15.68
C VAL A 4 1.62 15.05 16.05
N ALA A 5 1.35 13.99 16.82
CA ALA A 5 0.03 13.69 17.35
C ALA A 5 -0.52 14.88 18.18
N PRO A 6 -1.75 15.35 17.91
CA PRO A 6 -2.42 16.32 18.77
C PRO A 6 -2.56 15.76 20.20
N VAL A 7 -2.25 16.57 21.21
CA VAL A 7 -2.42 16.16 22.62
C VAL A 7 -3.90 16.15 22.97
N LEU A 8 -4.41 15.01 23.45
CA LEU A 8 -5.76 14.93 23.98
C LEU A 8 -5.83 15.54 25.39
N PRO A 9 -6.89 16.32 25.71
CA PRO A 9 -7.07 16.88 27.04
C PRO A 9 -7.40 15.79 28.07
N ASN A 10 -7.03 16.03 29.34
CA ASN A 10 -7.44 15.16 30.45
C ASN A 10 -8.97 15.15 30.61
N GLY A 11 -9.51 14.00 31.02
CA GLY A 11 -10.95 13.77 31.16
C GLY A 11 -11.48 12.79 30.12
N PHE A 12 -12.72 13.01 29.68
CA PHE A 12 -13.37 12.21 28.65
C PHE A 12 -13.24 12.90 27.30
N VAL A 13 -12.72 12.18 26.31
CA VAL A 13 -12.70 12.59 24.92
C VAL A 13 -13.66 11.70 24.15
N VAL A 14 -14.56 12.29 23.38
CA VAL A 14 -15.49 11.52 22.54
C VAL A 14 -15.32 11.93 21.09
N VAL A 15 -15.10 10.95 20.20
CA VAL A 15 -15.04 11.18 18.75
C VAL A 15 -16.31 10.62 18.11
N VAL A 16 -16.98 11.46 17.33
CA VAL A 16 -18.27 11.15 16.70
C VAL A 16 -18.29 11.59 15.23
N LYS A 17 -19.31 11.14 14.50
CA LYS A 17 -19.65 11.66 13.17
C LYS A 17 -21.16 11.68 12.98
N ARG A 18 -21.70 12.72 12.35
CA ARG A 18 -23.12 12.94 12.11
C ARG A 18 -23.75 11.82 11.30
N GLU A 19 -23.07 11.28 10.29
CA GLU A 19 -23.60 10.21 9.45
C GLU A 19 -23.78 8.86 10.20
N CYS A 20 -23.16 8.70 11.37
CA CYS A 20 -23.31 7.49 12.17
C CYS A 20 -24.61 7.54 13.01
N ALA A 21 -25.55 6.64 12.72
CA ALA A 21 -26.80 6.53 13.48
C ALA A 21 -26.57 6.27 14.99
N THR A 22 -25.50 5.56 15.34
CA THR A 22 -25.12 5.33 16.75
C THR A 22 -24.61 6.61 17.41
N CYS A 23 -23.84 7.45 16.69
CA CYS A 23 -23.44 8.76 17.18
C CYS A 23 -24.64 9.67 17.43
N GLN A 24 -25.61 9.72 16.51
CA GLN A 24 -26.85 10.48 16.70
C GLN A 24 -27.63 9.99 17.92
N MET A 25 -27.72 8.67 18.10
CA MET A 25 -28.43 8.05 19.23
C MET A 25 -27.78 8.39 20.59
N VAL A 26 -26.45 8.48 20.68
CA VAL A 26 -25.76 8.79 21.94
C VAL A 26 -25.65 10.29 22.23
N GLU A 27 -26.15 11.16 21.35
CA GLU A 27 -26.12 12.62 21.55
C GLU A 27 -26.71 13.08 22.91
N PRO A 28 -27.81 12.50 23.43
CA PRO A 28 -28.31 12.81 24.78
C PRO A 28 -27.34 12.38 25.90
N VAL A 29 -26.57 11.30 25.69
CA VAL A 29 -25.55 10.84 26.65
C VAL A 29 -24.41 11.86 26.74
N LEU A 30 -24.00 12.43 25.61
CA LEU A 30 -23.00 13.51 25.58
C LEU A 30 -23.48 14.74 26.34
N ALA A 31 -24.77 15.09 26.21
CA ALA A 31 -25.38 16.18 26.97
C ALA A 31 -25.33 15.92 28.49
N THR A 32 -25.64 14.70 28.92
CA THR A 32 -25.54 14.29 30.33
C THR A 32 -24.10 14.38 30.85
N LEU A 33 -23.11 13.94 30.06
CA LEU A 33 -21.70 14.08 30.40
C LEU A 33 -21.28 15.55 30.54
N ALA A 34 -21.66 16.39 29.57
CA ALA A 34 -21.33 17.82 29.59
C ALA A 34 -22.00 18.58 30.75
N ALA A 35 -23.20 18.16 31.17
CA ALA A 35 -23.89 18.72 32.32
C ALA A 35 -23.32 18.22 33.66
N GLY A 36 -22.60 17.10 33.66
CA GLY A 36 -21.89 16.59 34.83
C GLY A 36 -20.66 17.42 35.17
N ASN A 37 -20.14 17.24 36.39
CA ASN A 37 -18.90 17.89 36.83
C ASN A 37 -17.65 17.14 36.32
N VAL A 38 -17.66 16.73 35.04
CA VAL A 38 -16.58 15.98 34.39
C VAL A 38 -16.02 16.80 33.24
N ALA A 39 -14.71 16.70 33.00
CA ALA A 39 -14.11 17.31 31.81
C ALA A 39 -14.47 16.47 30.58
N LEU A 40 -15.22 17.06 29.64
CA LEU A 40 -15.60 16.44 28.37
C LEU A 40 -15.08 17.27 27.21
N THR A 41 -14.46 16.62 26.23
CA THR A 41 -14.12 17.19 24.92
C THR A 41 -14.72 16.32 23.83
N VAL A 42 -15.44 16.91 22.88
CA VAL A 42 -16.07 16.18 21.77
C VAL A 42 -15.42 16.61 20.46
N TYR A 43 -15.01 15.64 19.64
CA TYR A 43 -14.57 15.85 18.27
C TYR A 43 -15.60 15.29 17.29
N THR A 44 -15.84 16.01 16.19
CA THR A 44 -16.72 15.60 15.08
C THR A 44 -15.93 15.50 13.78
N GLN A 45 -16.18 14.48 12.97
CA GLN A 45 -15.39 14.19 11.76
C GLN A 45 -15.95 14.78 10.46
N ASP A 46 -17.27 14.91 10.34
CA ASP A 46 -17.97 15.18 9.08
C ASP A 46 -18.78 16.49 9.09
N ASP A 47 -19.50 16.77 10.17
CA ASP A 47 -20.36 17.94 10.31
C ASP A 47 -19.90 18.80 11.50
N PRO A 48 -19.42 20.04 11.29
CA PRO A 48 -18.96 20.92 12.37
C PRO A 48 -20.09 21.38 13.30
N THR A 49 -21.36 21.18 12.93
CA THR A 49 -22.53 21.55 13.74
C THR A 49 -23.04 20.40 14.61
N PHE A 50 -22.43 19.22 14.49
CA PHE A 50 -22.78 18.04 15.27
C PHE A 50 -21.73 17.76 16.37
N PRO A 51 -22.15 17.25 17.53
CA PRO A 51 -23.51 17.23 18.10
C PRO A 51 -24.06 18.64 18.35
N SER A 52 -25.38 18.77 18.31
CA SER A 52 -26.07 20.03 18.61
C SER A 52 -26.23 20.26 20.12
N SER A 53 -26.19 19.19 20.91
CA SER A 53 -26.40 19.20 22.36
C SER A 53 -25.20 19.67 23.19
N VAL A 54 -23.98 19.64 22.62
CA VAL A 54 -22.74 20.00 23.31
C VAL A 54 -21.78 20.68 22.35
N SER A 55 -20.85 21.49 22.86
CA SER A 55 -19.79 22.07 22.02
C SER A 55 -18.85 20.97 21.52
N SER A 56 -18.51 21.04 20.24
CA SER A 56 -17.57 20.12 19.59
C SER A 56 -16.47 20.85 18.83
N ILE A 57 -15.35 20.15 18.63
CA ILE A 57 -14.23 20.57 17.79
C ILE A 57 -14.32 19.80 16.48
N HIS A 58 -14.32 20.50 15.36
CA HIS A 58 -14.32 19.87 14.04
C HIS A 58 -12.93 19.35 13.71
N ASP A 59 -12.78 18.03 13.65
CA ASP A 59 -11.58 17.31 13.20
C ASP A 59 -11.54 17.27 11.67
N ALA A 60 -11.64 18.44 11.04
CA ALA A 60 -11.86 18.62 9.59
C ALA A 60 -10.80 17.92 8.73
N ASP A 61 -9.59 17.82 9.27
CA ASP A 61 -8.42 17.32 8.57
C ASP A 61 -8.03 15.90 9.03
N LEU A 62 -8.83 15.34 9.93
CA LEU A 62 -8.77 14.02 10.56
C LEU A 62 -7.49 13.76 11.37
N ALA A 63 -6.74 14.80 11.77
CA ALA A 63 -5.51 14.63 12.54
C ALA A 63 -5.76 13.94 13.88
N VAL A 64 -6.82 14.31 14.60
CA VAL A 64 -7.12 13.70 15.91
C VAL A 64 -7.52 12.24 15.70
N SER A 65 -8.42 11.98 14.77
CA SER A 65 -8.90 10.63 14.48
C SER A 65 -7.77 9.70 14.01
N TRP A 66 -6.88 10.20 13.15
CA TRP A 66 -5.72 9.46 12.64
C TRP A 66 -4.70 9.15 13.74
N HIS A 67 -4.20 10.17 14.45
CA HIS A 67 -3.10 9.99 15.39
C HIS A 67 -3.48 9.17 16.63
N HIS A 68 -4.76 9.11 16.98
CA HIS A 68 -5.28 8.34 18.12
C HIS A 68 -5.90 6.99 17.73
N ASN A 69 -5.69 6.55 16.48
CA ASN A 69 -6.19 5.27 15.94
C ASN A 69 -7.68 5.08 16.21
N ILE A 70 -8.49 6.05 15.79
CA ILE A 70 -9.94 5.97 15.94
C ILE A 70 -10.49 5.14 14.79
N ASP A 71 -10.70 3.84 15.01
CA ASP A 71 -11.21 2.94 13.95
C ASP A 71 -12.74 3.00 13.83
N THR A 72 -13.42 3.29 14.93
CA THR A 72 -14.88 3.26 15.05
C THR A 72 -15.39 4.53 15.72
N VAL A 73 -16.62 4.92 15.41
CA VAL A 73 -17.35 6.00 16.10
C VAL A 73 -18.77 5.55 16.46
N PRO A 74 -19.33 5.95 17.61
CA PRO A 74 -18.69 6.80 18.62
C PRO A 74 -17.58 6.05 19.36
N THR A 75 -16.52 6.76 19.72
CA THR A 75 -15.47 6.25 20.63
C THR A 75 -15.31 7.23 21.77
N LEU A 76 -15.51 6.72 22.99
CA LEU A 76 -15.19 7.42 24.24
C LEU A 76 -13.79 6.98 24.68
N ILE A 77 -12.97 7.94 25.08
CA ILE A 77 -11.61 7.74 25.58
C ILE A 77 -11.49 8.45 26.92
N LYS A 78 -10.90 7.77 27.91
CA LYS A 78 -10.53 8.36 29.20
C LYS A 78 -9.05 8.69 29.20
N ILE A 79 -8.73 9.96 29.39
CA ILE A 79 -7.37 10.49 29.45
C ILE A 79 -7.05 10.92 30.89
N GLU A 80 -5.98 10.39 31.46
CA GLU A 80 -5.45 10.77 32.77
C GLU A 80 -3.96 11.10 32.66
N ASN A 81 -3.56 12.28 33.15
CA ASN A 81 -2.20 12.80 33.04
C ASN A 81 -1.63 12.77 31.61
N GLY A 82 -2.48 13.02 30.60
CA GLY A 82 -2.12 12.99 29.19
C GLY A 82 -1.94 11.58 28.59
N ILE A 83 -2.29 10.54 29.33
CA ILE A 83 -2.20 9.14 28.90
C ILE A 83 -3.61 8.59 28.74
N GLU A 84 -3.83 7.86 27.66
CA GLU A 84 -5.05 7.07 27.50
C GLU A 84 -5.06 5.90 28.48
N VAL A 85 -6.09 5.86 29.32
CA VAL A 85 -6.30 4.78 30.30
C VAL A 85 -7.24 3.72 29.74
N GLU A 86 -8.27 4.15 29.00
CA GLU A 86 -9.31 3.25 28.52
C GLU A 86 -10.12 3.88 27.37
N ARG A 87 -10.68 3.04 26.48
CA ARG A 87 -11.56 3.49 25.39
C ARG A 87 -12.73 2.53 25.10
N THR A 88 -13.71 3.00 24.33
CA THR A 88 -14.84 2.21 23.81
C THR A 88 -14.86 2.12 22.28
N PHE A 89 -15.65 1.17 21.78
CA PHE A 89 -15.89 0.96 20.35
C PHE A 89 -17.40 0.90 20.09
N GLY A 90 -17.99 2.01 19.63
CA GLY A 90 -19.43 2.14 19.52
C GLY A 90 -20.11 2.37 20.87
N TRP A 91 -21.36 1.92 20.96
CA TRP A 91 -22.17 2.05 22.18
C TRP A 91 -22.36 0.69 22.85
N LEU A 92 -21.84 0.55 24.06
CA LEU A 92 -22.20 -0.50 25.00
C LEU A 92 -22.42 0.17 26.35
N ALA A 93 -23.66 0.15 26.84
CA ALA A 93 -24.06 0.92 28.02
C ALA A 93 -23.18 0.60 29.23
N THR A 94 -22.87 -0.67 29.47
CA THR A 94 -22.02 -1.10 30.59
C THR A 94 -20.59 -0.56 30.51
N ASP A 95 -20.02 -0.44 29.31
CA ASP A 95 -18.67 0.12 29.14
C ASP A 95 -18.66 1.61 29.40
N TRP A 96 -19.63 2.33 28.83
CA TRP A 96 -19.77 3.76 29.03
C TRP A 96 -20.04 4.09 30.52
N GLN A 97 -20.94 3.36 31.17
CA GLN A 97 -21.21 3.51 32.61
C GLN A 97 -19.97 3.26 33.47
N ARG A 98 -19.22 2.20 33.17
CA ARG A 98 -17.99 1.84 33.90
C ARG A 98 -16.87 2.86 33.71
N ILE A 99 -16.62 3.30 32.48
CA ILE A 99 -15.55 4.27 32.16
C ILE A 99 -15.88 5.64 32.75
N THR A 100 -17.14 6.05 32.68
CA THR A 100 -17.59 7.37 33.15
C THR A 100 -17.87 7.41 34.65
N GLY A 101 -18.11 6.25 35.27
CA GLY A 101 -18.52 6.14 36.67
C GLY A 101 -19.99 6.51 36.91
N ILE A 102 -20.81 6.61 35.86
CA ILE A 102 -22.21 7.04 35.94
C ILE A 102 -23.12 5.84 35.69
N ALA A 103 -23.70 5.28 36.75
CA ALA A 103 -24.42 4.00 36.71
C ALA A 103 -25.67 4.00 35.81
N ASP A 104 -26.45 5.08 35.81
CA ASP A 104 -27.73 5.16 35.08
C ASP A 104 -27.60 5.80 33.68
N MET A 105 -26.37 5.88 33.15
CA MET A 105 -26.11 6.49 31.85
C MET A 105 -26.81 5.73 30.72
N GLY A 106 -27.60 6.45 29.93
CA GLY A 106 -28.26 5.90 28.75
C GLY A 106 -29.34 4.86 29.07
N SER A 107 -30.01 4.96 30.22
CA SER A 107 -31.09 4.04 30.64
C SER A 107 -32.21 3.88 29.59
N ASP A 108 -32.46 4.94 28.81
CA ASP A 108 -33.49 4.97 27.78
C ASP A 108 -32.98 4.52 26.40
N LEU A 109 -31.69 4.15 26.29
CA LEU A 109 -31.06 3.66 25.08
C LEU A 109 -30.97 2.12 25.08
N PRO A 110 -30.88 1.48 23.90
CA PRO A 110 -30.55 0.06 23.82
C PRO A 110 -29.25 -0.26 24.55
N ALA A 111 -29.15 -1.45 25.13
CA ALA A 111 -27.95 -1.87 25.87
C ALA A 111 -26.68 -1.82 25.02
N MET A 112 -26.78 -2.10 23.71
CA MET A 112 -25.66 -2.10 22.78
C MET A 112 -26.10 -1.65 21.40
N ARG A 113 -25.23 -0.92 20.71
CA ARG A 113 -25.33 -0.66 19.27
C ARG A 113 -23.93 -0.52 18.66
N PRO A 114 -23.63 -1.23 17.55
CA PRO A 114 -22.34 -1.12 16.91
C PRO A 114 -22.12 0.32 16.39
N GLY A 115 -20.87 0.77 16.41
CA GLY A 115 -20.48 2.01 15.75
C GLY A 115 -20.38 1.88 14.23
N CYS A 116 -20.01 2.97 13.57
CA CYS A 116 -19.60 2.98 12.18
C CYS A 116 -18.07 3.16 12.09
N GLY A 117 -17.46 2.78 10.96
CA GLY A 117 -16.05 3.10 10.71
C GLY A 117 -15.79 4.61 10.78
N SER A 118 -14.69 5.01 11.41
CA SER A 118 -14.22 6.40 11.37
C SER A 118 -13.90 6.80 9.92
N MET A 119 -14.05 8.09 9.62
CA MET A 119 -13.55 8.62 8.35
C MET A 119 -12.03 8.42 8.19
N SER A 120 -11.27 8.36 9.30
CA SER A 120 -9.81 8.19 9.24
C SER A 120 -9.35 6.82 8.73
N VAL A 121 -10.24 5.83 8.71
CA VAL A 121 -9.99 4.48 8.17
C VAL A 121 -10.75 4.22 6.87
N ASP A 122 -11.38 5.25 6.30
CA ASP A 122 -12.11 5.15 5.05
C ASP A 122 -11.15 4.83 3.87
N PRO A 123 -11.38 3.74 3.12
CA PRO A 123 -10.54 3.33 1.99
C PRO A 123 -10.27 4.43 0.95
N ASP A 124 -11.18 5.40 0.79
CA ASP A 124 -11.08 6.45 -0.22
C ASP A 124 -10.11 7.57 0.17
N ILE A 125 -9.78 7.71 1.47
CA ILE A 125 -8.91 8.78 1.98
C ILE A 125 -7.74 8.28 2.83
N VAL A 126 -7.75 7.04 3.30
CA VAL A 126 -6.71 6.48 4.20
C VAL A 126 -5.30 6.63 3.63
N ASP A 127 -5.11 6.47 2.31
CA ASP A 127 -3.80 6.62 1.68
C ASP A 127 -3.32 8.09 1.67
N LYS A 128 -4.25 9.05 1.54
CA LYS A 128 -3.97 10.49 1.66
C LYS A 128 -3.60 10.84 3.10
N LEU A 129 -4.33 10.31 4.08
CA LEU A 129 -4.05 10.52 5.50
C LEU A 129 -2.69 9.93 5.89
N ARG A 130 -2.35 8.73 5.39
CA ARG A 130 -1.03 8.12 5.56
C ARG A 130 0.08 9.01 5.00
N ALA A 131 -0.09 9.52 3.78
CA ALA A 131 0.88 10.43 3.19
C ALA A 131 1.03 11.75 3.94
N LYS A 132 -0.04 12.22 4.57
CA LYS A 132 -0.12 13.50 5.29
C LYS A 132 0.43 13.44 6.70
N PHE A 133 0.17 12.37 7.45
CA PHE A 133 0.39 12.30 8.89
C PHE A 133 1.44 11.29 9.34
N THR A 134 1.87 10.37 8.48
CA THR A 134 2.99 9.48 8.78
C THR A 134 4.29 10.17 8.41
N ASP A 135 5.24 10.27 9.36
CA ASP A 135 6.64 10.53 9.05
C ASP A 135 7.12 9.42 8.12
N SER A 136 7.07 9.70 6.82
CA SER A 136 7.25 8.67 5.82
C SER A 136 8.73 8.56 5.49
N PRO A 137 9.30 7.34 5.53
CA PRO A 137 10.71 7.08 5.24
C PRO A 137 11.03 7.19 3.73
N VAL A 138 10.10 7.72 2.91
CA VAL A 138 10.24 7.93 1.46
C VAL A 138 10.97 9.25 1.24
N ILE A 139 12.16 9.19 0.66
CA ILE A 139 13.09 10.33 0.48
C ILE A 139 13.35 10.69 -0.98
N ALA A 140 12.86 9.89 -1.93
CA ALA A 140 12.99 10.16 -3.35
C ALA A 140 12.40 11.54 -3.67
N ARG A 141 13.07 12.25 -4.59
CA ARG A 141 12.64 13.58 -4.99
C ARG A 141 11.21 13.55 -5.55
N THR A 142 10.38 14.48 -5.11
CA THR A 142 9.10 14.77 -5.77
C THR A 142 9.36 15.60 -7.02
N VAL A 143 8.75 15.21 -8.14
CA VAL A 143 8.74 16.01 -9.36
C VAL A 143 7.31 16.49 -9.56
N GLU A 144 7.11 17.79 -9.38
CA GLU A 144 5.83 18.44 -9.60
C GLU A 144 5.65 18.72 -11.10
N PHE A 145 4.44 18.46 -11.60
CA PHE A 145 4.01 18.91 -12.92
C PHE A 145 3.16 20.16 -12.75
N SER A 146 3.20 21.06 -13.73
CA SER A 146 2.29 22.22 -13.71
C SER A 146 0.87 21.76 -13.98
N ASP A 147 -0.14 22.45 -13.44
CA ASP A 147 -1.56 22.14 -13.68
C ASP A 147 -1.95 22.13 -15.17
N ALA A 148 -1.18 22.81 -16.03
CA ALA A 148 -1.38 22.87 -17.48
C ALA A 148 -0.67 21.74 -18.25
N GLU A 149 0.16 20.93 -17.60
CA GLU A 149 0.90 19.83 -18.20
C GLU A 149 0.10 18.54 -18.06
N ASP A 150 -0.07 17.79 -19.16
CA ASP A 150 -0.63 16.44 -19.08
C ASP A 150 0.43 15.51 -18.46
N GLU A 151 0.11 14.92 -17.31
CA GLU A 151 1.07 14.12 -16.56
C GLU A 151 1.53 12.86 -17.32
N PHE A 152 0.71 12.28 -18.19
CA PHE A 152 1.10 11.11 -18.96
C PHE A 152 2.08 11.50 -20.07
N GLU A 153 1.77 12.55 -20.82
CA GLU A 153 2.67 13.10 -21.85
C GLU A 153 3.99 13.60 -21.24
N ALA A 154 3.94 14.21 -20.04
CA ALA A 154 5.10 14.62 -19.27
C ALA A 154 6.05 13.44 -18.96
N MET A 155 5.49 12.30 -18.57
CA MET A 155 6.24 11.08 -18.26
C MET A 155 6.82 10.42 -19.51
N TYR A 156 6.09 10.44 -20.64
CA TYR A 156 6.62 10.03 -21.94
C TYR A 156 7.80 10.92 -22.37
N ALA A 157 7.63 12.24 -22.33
CA ALA A 157 8.64 13.21 -22.75
C ALA A 157 9.93 13.12 -21.92
N ARG A 158 9.82 12.79 -20.64
CA ARG A 158 10.97 12.57 -19.73
C ARG A 158 11.57 11.16 -19.86
N GLY A 159 10.99 10.31 -20.71
CA GLY A 159 11.45 8.96 -20.97
C GLY A 159 11.34 8.05 -19.76
N TRP A 160 10.34 8.23 -18.89
CA TRP A 160 10.13 7.39 -17.69
C TRP A 160 9.32 6.13 -17.98
N THR A 161 8.74 6.05 -19.18
CA THR A 161 7.91 4.92 -19.62
C THR A 161 8.69 3.97 -20.52
N ASP A 162 8.16 2.77 -20.65
CA ASP A 162 8.60 1.71 -21.57
C ASP A 162 7.84 1.75 -22.92
N GLY A 163 7.24 2.90 -23.25
CA GLY A 163 6.38 3.08 -24.42
C GLY A 163 4.89 2.82 -24.15
N PHE A 164 4.54 2.31 -22.97
CA PHE A 164 3.16 2.23 -22.49
C PHE A 164 2.86 3.34 -21.46
N PRO A 165 1.58 3.69 -21.24
CA PRO A 165 1.24 4.59 -20.15
C PRO A 165 1.63 3.95 -18.81
N VAL A 166 2.05 4.78 -17.88
CA VAL A 166 2.43 4.39 -16.52
C VAL A 166 1.50 5.10 -15.53
N ILE A 167 1.32 4.52 -14.36
CA ILE A 167 0.60 5.20 -13.28
C ILE A 167 1.57 6.20 -12.63
N PRO A 168 1.21 7.49 -12.51
CA PRO A 168 2.04 8.46 -11.81
C PRO A 168 2.28 8.01 -10.36
N PRO A 169 3.53 7.85 -9.92
CA PRO A 169 3.85 7.31 -8.60
C PRO A 169 3.76 8.40 -7.52
N THR A 170 2.54 8.87 -7.25
CA THR A 170 2.30 9.86 -6.18
C THR A 170 2.71 9.30 -4.81
N ARG A 171 2.97 10.19 -3.85
CA ARG A 171 3.36 9.79 -2.49
C ARG A 171 2.33 8.86 -1.85
N GLU A 172 1.03 9.07 -2.06
CA GLU A 172 0.00 8.17 -1.54
C GLU A 172 0.13 6.76 -2.13
N ARG A 173 0.29 6.67 -3.46
CA ARG A 173 0.37 5.39 -4.18
C ARG A 173 1.64 4.62 -3.80
N VAL A 174 2.77 5.31 -3.63
CA VAL A 174 4.03 4.70 -3.18
C VAL A 174 3.90 4.19 -1.75
N LEU A 175 3.33 4.98 -0.84
CA LEU A 175 3.11 4.54 0.54
C LEU A 175 2.15 3.36 0.66
N ARG A 176 1.10 3.33 -0.17
CA ARG A 176 0.24 2.15 -0.29
C ARG A 176 1.01 0.94 -0.83
N MET A 177 1.84 1.12 -1.86
CA MET A 177 2.64 0.02 -2.41
C MET A 177 3.57 -0.59 -1.35
N LEU A 178 4.16 0.26 -0.51
CA LEU A 178 5.05 -0.17 0.57
C LEU A 178 4.37 -1.01 1.65
N THR A 179 3.03 -0.99 1.78
CA THR A 179 2.33 -1.90 2.71
C THR A 179 2.40 -3.36 2.27
N GLY A 180 2.84 -3.62 1.03
CA GLY A 180 3.05 -4.95 0.48
C GLY A 180 4.30 -5.68 1.00
N THR A 181 5.13 -5.01 1.80
CA THR A 181 6.37 -5.58 2.34
C THR A 181 6.61 -5.12 3.78
N THR A 182 7.34 -5.91 4.54
CA THR A 182 7.81 -5.55 5.88
C THR A 182 9.20 -4.93 5.88
N ARG A 183 9.90 -4.93 4.72
CA ARG A 183 11.23 -4.33 4.59
C ARG A 183 11.17 -2.81 4.69
N HIS A 184 12.20 -2.20 5.25
CA HIS A 184 12.26 -0.76 5.40
C HIS A 184 12.46 -0.09 4.02
N PRO A 185 11.82 1.06 3.72
CA PRO A 185 11.90 1.68 2.38
C PRO A 185 13.31 2.07 1.92
N GLN A 186 14.24 2.28 2.87
CA GLN A 186 15.65 2.56 2.57
C GLN A 186 16.55 1.32 2.54
N ASP A 187 16.01 0.12 2.78
CA ASP A 187 16.81 -1.10 2.64
C ASP A 187 17.23 -1.26 1.18
N VAL A 188 18.53 -1.43 0.94
CA VAL A 188 19.09 -1.73 -0.38
C VAL A 188 18.95 -3.22 -0.63
N ILE A 189 18.22 -3.59 -1.68
CA ILE A 189 18.00 -5.00 -2.04
C ILE A 189 19.01 -5.51 -3.07
N ALA A 190 19.55 -4.61 -3.90
CA ALA A 190 20.51 -4.94 -4.95
C ALA A 190 21.24 -3.67 -5.44
N ILE A 191 22.25 -3.86 -6.29
CA ILE A 191 22.85 -2.81 -7.10
C ILE A 191 22.33 -2.99 -8.53
N ALA A 192 21.59 -2.02 -9.06
CA ALA A 192 20.97 -2.12 -10.38
C ALA A 192 21.99 -1.80 -11.49
N PRO A 193 22.32 -2.75 -12.38
CA PRO A 193 23.12 -2.47 -13.56
C PRO A 193 22.27 -1.80 -14.67
N PRO A 194 22.90 -1.15 -15.67
CA PRO A 194 24.34 -0.87 -15.82
C PRO A 194 24.91 0.27 -14.95
N ASP A 195 24.11 1.21 -14.48
CA ASP A 195 24.59 2.43 -13.80
C ASP A 195 25.14 2.16 -12.38
N LEU A 196 24.97 0.93 -11.87
CA LEU A 196 25.40 0.46 -10.56
C LEU A 196 24.81 1.29 -9.41
N VAL A 197 23.54 1.67 -9.56
CA VAL A 197 22.80 2.45 -8.58
C VAL A 197 22.23 1.53 -7.49
N GLU A 198 22.38 1.92 -6.23
CA GLU A 198 21.70 1.23 -5.11
C GLU A 198 20.19 1.20 -5.32
N LEU A 199 19.63 0.01 -5.31
CA LEU A 199 18.21 -0.22 -5.49
C LEU A 199 17.55 -0.39 -4.12
N THR A 200 16.99 0.70 -3.60
CA THR A 200 16.21 0.69 -2.36
C THR A 200 14.79 0.19 -2.57
N VAL A 201 14.17 -0.35 -1.53
CA VAL A 201 12.75 -0.78 -1.55
C VAL A 201 11.83 0.35 -2.04
N GLU A 202 12.09 1.60 -1.66
CA GLU A 202 11.36 2.78 -2.14
C GLU A 202 11.43 2.93 -3.67
N LYS A 203 12.64 2.84 -4.26
CA LYS A 203 12.83 2.92 -5.72
C LYS A 203 12.09 1.81 -6.44
N VAL A 204 12.04 0.61 -5.86
CA VAL A 204 11.25 -0.50 -6.39
C VAL A 204 9.75 -0.18 -6.30
N ALA A 205 9.26 0.30 -5.16
CA ALA A 205 7.86 0.65 -4.98
C ALA A 205 7.39 1.72 -5.98
N ILE A 206 8.22 2.73 -6.26
CA ILE A 206 7.94 3.75 -7.29
C ILE A 206 7.71 3.09 -8.66
N ASN A 207 8.63 2.22 -9.10
CA ASN A 207 8.52 1.55 -10.41
C ASN A 207 7.40 0.49 -10.44
N ALA A 208 7.10 -0.16 -9.32
CA ALA A 208 5.97 -1.08 -9.18
C ALA A 208 4.63 -0.34 -9.31
N VAL A 209 4.51 0.86 -8.72
CA VAL A 209 3.34 1.73 -8.94
C VAL A 209 3.24 2.09 -10.41
N MET A 210 4.32 2.57 -11.03
CA MET A 210 4.34 2.92 -12.46
C MET A 210 3.90 1.76 -13.36
N ALA A 211 4.30 0.53 -13.04
CA ALA A 211 3.92 -0.68 -13.76
C ALA A 211 2.44 -1.06 -13.58
N GLY A 212 1.77 -0.55 -12.54
CA GLY A 212 0.40 -0.90 -12.19
C GLY A 212 0.27 -2.10 -11.25
N CYS A 213 1.31 -2.43 -10.48
CA CYS A 213 1.24 -3.49 -9.48
C CYS A 213 0.22 -3.21 -8.38
N LEU A 214 -0.20 -4.26 -7.68
CA LEU A 214 -0.86 -4.17 -6.38
C LEU A 214 0.18 -4.38 -5.26
N PRO A 215 -0.06 -3.91 -4.02
CA PRO A 215 0.87 -4.08 -2.90
C PRO A 215 1.27 -5.54 -2.68
N GLU A 216 0.34 -6.49 -2.77
CA GLU A 216 0.61 -7.92 -2.63
C GLU A 216 1.59 -8.50 -3.68
N TYR A 217 1.90 -7.75 -4.75
CA TYR A 217 2.89 -8.13 -5.75
C TYR A 217 4.31 -7.69 -5.36
N MET A 218 4.45 -6.78 -4.39
CA MET A 218 5.72 -6.19 -3.98
C MET A 218 6.79 -7.23 -3.60
N PRO A 219 6.49 -8.29 -2.82
CA PRO A 219 7.48 -9.32 -2.51
C PRO A 219 8.03 -10.04 -3.75
N TRP A 220 7.19 -10.26 -4.77
CA TRP A 220 7.60 -10.90 -6.03
C TRP A 220 8.53 -10.01 -6.86
N VAL A 221 8.24 -8.71 -6.91
CA VAL A 221 9.09 -7.75 -7.61
C VAL A 221 10.45 -7.62 -6.92
N ILE A 222 10.49 -7.55 -5.58
CA ILE A 222 11.75 -7.54 -4.82
C ILE A 222 12.56 -8.80 -5.10
N ALA A 223 11.95 -9.99 -4.94
CA ALA A 223 12.64 -11.26 -5.14
C ALA A 223 13.16 -11.41 -6.58
N ALA A 224 12.39 -10.99 -7.58
CA ALA A 224 12.83 -11.01 -8.96
C ALA A 224 14.00 -10.04 -9.21
N LEU A 225 13.99 -8.84 -8.62
CA LEU A 225 15.09 -7.88 -8.74
C LEU A 225 16.38 -8.36 -8.05
N GLU A 226 16.26 -8.96 -6.86
CA GLU A 226 17.39 -9.63 -6.18
C GLU A 226 17.95 -10.77 -7.05
N ALA A 227 17.08 -11.50 -7.75
CA ALA A 227 17.47 -12.62 -8.60
C ALA A 227 18.13 -12.20 -9.92
N VAL A 228 17.69 -11.11 -10.56
CA VAL A 228 18.30 -10.65 -11.84
C VAL A 228 19.54 -9.79 -11.62
N CYS A 229 19.62 -9.04 -10.52
CA CYS A 229 20.75 -8.14 -10.24
C CYS A 229 21.95 -8.83 -9.55
N ASN A 230 21.98 -10.16 -9.50
CA ASN A 230 23.14 -10.89 -8.98
C ASN A 230 24.14 -11.27 -10.08
N ASP A 231 25.34 -11.64 -9.67
CA ASP A 231 26.45 -11.99 -10.57
C ASP A 231 26.20 -13.27 -11.38
N GLN A 232 25.35 -14.18 -10.89
CA GLN A 232 25.05 -15.44 -11.57
C GLN A 232 24.13 -15.23 -12.79
N PHE A 233 23.11 -14.39 -12.64
CA PHE A 233 22.23 -14.02 -13.75
C PHE A 233 22.89 -12.99 -14.67
N ASN A 234 23.65 -12.05 -14.10
CA ASN A 234 24.38 -11.00 -14.82
C ASN A 234 23.48 -10.17 -15.76
N MET A 235 22.55 -9.39 -15.18
CA MET A 235 21.63 -8.54 -15.96
C MET A 235 22.36 -7.54 -16.87
N HIS A 236 23.56 -7.07 -16.51
CA HIS A 236 24.37 -6.22 -17.40
C HIS A 236 24.68 -6.94 -18.72
N GLY A 237 25.11 -8.21 -18.64
CA GLY A 237 25.36 -9.03 -19.84
C GLY A 237 24.11 -9.25 -20.69
N VAL A 238 22.94 -9.42 -20.05
CA VAL A 238 21.64 -9.55 -20.74
C VAL A 238 21.23 -8.25 -21.45
N LEU A 239 21.61 -7.08 -20.94
CA LEU A 239 21.39 -5.80 -21.63
C LEU A 239 22.40 -5.60 -22.76
N ALA A 240 23.67 -5.89 -22.53
CA ALA A 240 24.75 -5.63 -23.48
C ALA A 240 24.79 -6.59 -24.69
N THR A 241 24.05 -7.70 -24.65
CA THR A 241 24.00 -8.66 -25.76
C THR A 241 23.16 -8.15 -26.94
N THR A 242 23.53 -8.59 -28.15
CA THR A 242 22.73 -8.36 -29.37
C THR A 242 21.57 -9.34 -29.52
N MET A 243 21.57 -10.42 -28.74
CA MET A 243 20.49 -11.40 -28.74
C MET A 243 19.21 -10.79 -28.14
N PRO A 244 18.02 -11.03 -28.74
CA PRO A 244 16.78 -10.47 -28.24
C PRO A 244 16.28 -11.25 -27.02
N VAL A 245 17.01 -11.22 -25.90
CA VAL A 245 16.61 -11.85 -24.64
C VAL A 245 16.33 -10.80 -23.56
N GLY A 246 15.52 -11.21 -22.59
CA GLY A 246 15.27 -10.48 -21.34
C GLY A 246 15.09 -11.48 -20.19
N PRO A 247 14.87 -10.97 -18.96
CA PRO A 247 14.59 -11.84 -17.82
C PRO A 247 13.23 -12.51 -17.99
N VAL A 248 13.25 -13.84 -18.00
CA VAL A 248 12.05 -14.68 -17.84
C VAL A 248 11.94 -15.02 -16.36
N ILE A 249 10.81 -14.69 -15.76
CA ILE A 249 10.54 -14.83 -14.32
C ILE A 249 9.47 -15.92 -14.14
N ILE A 250 9.85 -17.02 -13.49
CA ILE A 250 8.96 -18.12 -13.14
C ILE A 250 8.72 -18.08 -11.65
N CYS A 251 7.44 -17.94 -11.26
CA CYS A 251 7.00 -17.88 -9.89
C CYS A 251 6.41 -19.23 -9.45
N ASN A 252 6.75 -19.66 -8.24
CA ASN A 252 6.34 -20.92 -7.65
C ASN A 252 5.74 -20.72 -6.26
N GLY A 253 4.92 -21.67 -5.82
CA GLY A 253 4.40 -21.73 -4.47
C GLY A 253 2.98 -21.16 -4.31
N PRO A 254 2.36 -21.35 -3.13
CA PRO A 254 0.96 -20.99 -2.87
C PRO A 254 0.67 -19.49 -3.02
N GLY A 255 1.69 -18.63 -2.88
CA GLY A 255 1.55 -17.20 -3.05
C GLY A 255 1.16 -16.77 -4.46
N THR A 256 1.51 -17.54 -5.50
CA THR A 256 1.10 -17.23 -6.88
C THR A 256 -0.42 -17.28 -7.03
N ARG A 257 -1.06 -18.29 -6.43
CA ARG A 257 -2.52 -18.45 -6.40
C ARG A 257 -3.19 -17.40 -5.53
N ALA A 258 -2.58 -17.06 -4.39
CA ALA A 258 -3.10 -16.01 -3.50
C ALA A 258 -3.23 -14.64 -4.19
N ILE A 259 -2.35 -14.34 -5.16
CA ILE A 259 -2.39 -13.09 -5.94
C ILE A 259 -3.09 -13.23 -7.30
N GLY A 260 -3.65 -14.41 -7.59
CA GLY A 260 -4.31 -14.71 -8.85
C GLY A 260 -3.39 -14.71 -10.07
N MET A 261 -2.10 -15.05 -9.92
CA MET A 261 -1.17 -15.17 -11.03
C MET A 261 -1.55 -16.34 -11.94
N ASN A 262 -1.51 -16.14 -13.26
CA ASN A 262 -1.90 -17.15 -14.24
C ASN A 262 -0.75 -18.12 -14.54
N SER A 263 -1.03 -19.42 -14.45
CA SER A 263 -0.18 -20.53 -14.88
C SER A 263 -0.76 -21.34 -16.05
N GLY A 264 -2.01 -21.07 -16.44
CA GLY A 264 -2.78 -21.92 -17.34
C GLY A 264 -2.82 -21.42 -18.79
N ILE A 265 -4.01 -21.48 -19.39
CA ILE A 265 -4.22 -21.07 -20.78
C ILE A 265 -3.76 -19.63 -20.98
N ASN A 266 -3.02 -19.41 -22.07
CA ASN A 266 -2.47 -18.10 -22.43
C ASN A 266 -1.56 -17.49 -21.33
N ALA A 267 -0.80 -18.33 -20.59
CA ALA A 267 0.07 -17.92 -19.48
C ALA A 267 1.01 -16.75 -19.81
N PHE A 268 1.49 -16.66 -21.05
CA PHE A 268 2.44 -15.64 -21.51
C PHE A 268 1.77 -14.47 -22.26
N GLY A 269 0.44 -14.49 -22.37
CA GLY A 269 -0.33 -13.48 -23.09
C GLY A 269 -0.93 -12.40 -22.19
N GLN A 270 -1.84 -11.64 -22.78
CA GLN A 270 -2.57 -10.58 -22.11
C GLN A 270 -3.60 -11.11 -21.09
N GLY A 271 -4.05 -10.22 -20.20
CA GLY A 271 -5.27 -10.41 -19.41
C GLY A 271 -5.07 -10.77 -17.94
N ASN A 272 -3.84 -11.07 -17.50
CA ASN A 272 -3.54 -11.26 -16.07
C ASN A 272 -2.70 -10.11 -15.52
N ARG A 273 -3.20 -9.39 -14.50
CA ARG A 273 -2.51 -8.23 -13.92
C ARG A 273 -1.20 -8.61 -13.23
N ALA A 274 -1.17 -9.71 -12.47
CA ALA A 274 0.04 -10.15 -11.78
C ALA A 274 1.16 -10.49 -12.77
N ASN A 275 0.90 -11.36 -13.75
CA ASN A 275 1.87 -11.73 -14.80
C ASN A 275 2.43 -10.48 -15.51
N ASN A 276 1.54 -9.59 -15.97
CA ASN A 276 1.95 -8.45 -16.77
C ASN A 276 2.70 -7.40 -15.93
N THR A 277 2.17 -7.03 -14.77
CA THR A 277 2.71 -5.89 -14.00
C THR A 277 3.96 -6.25 -13.21
N ILE A 278 4.12 -7.49 -12.72
CA ILE A 278 5.34 -7.90 -12.00
C ILE A 278 6.55 -7.89 -12.93
N GLY A 279 6.46 -8.54 -14.10
CA GLY A 279 7.55 -8.52 -15.07
C GLY A 279 7.85 -7.10 -15.58
N ARG A 280 6.80 -6.31 -15.82
CA ARG A 280 6.94 -4.90 -16.22
C ARG A 280 7.59 -4.04 -15.12
N ALA A 281 7.28 -4.27 -13.85
CA ALA A 281 7.90 -3.55 -12.73
C ALA A 281 9.40 -3.83 -12.64
N VAL A 282 9.82 -5.08 -12.87
CA VAL A 282 11.24 -5.44 -12.95
C VAL A 282 11.90 -4.68 -14.11
N GLN A 283 11.29 -4.69 -15.29
CA GLN A 283 11.84 -4.01 -16.47
C GLN A 283 11.89 -2.49 -16.32
N LEU A 284 10.84 -1.85 -15.80
CA LEU A 284 10.84 -0.41 -15.50
C LEU A 284 11.91 -0.07 -14.47
N THR A 285 12.12 -0.90 -13.45
CA THR A 285 13.16 -0.68 -12.43
C THR A 285 14.56 -0.70 -13.05
N ILE A 286 14.88 -1.74 -13.84
CA ILE A 286 16.17 -1.82 -14.55
C ILE A 286 16.35 -0.66 -15.52
N ARG A 287 15.27 -0.23 -16.21
CA ARG A 287 15.32 0.87 -17.16
C ARG A 287 15.48 2.24 -16.51
N ASN A 288 14.74 2.51 -15.44
CA ASN A 288 14.64 3.84 -14.82
C ASN A 288 15.69 4.08 -13.74
N VAL A 289 16.11 3.03 -13.02
CA VAL A 289 17.13 3.11 -11.97
C VAL A 289 18.47 2.60 -12.47
N GLY A 290 18.47 1.49 -13.20
CA GLY A 290 19.69 0.88 -13.72
C GLY A 290 20.20 1.53 -15.01
N GLY A 291 19.37 2.21 -15.80
CA GLY A 291 19.77 2.81 -17.07
C GLY A 291 19.70 1.86 -18.28
N GLY A 292 19.06 0.70 -18.15
CA GLY A 292 18.97 -0.33 -19.20
C GLY A 292 18.01 0.01 -20.36
N ARG A 293 18.22 1.14 -21.07
CA ARG A 293 17.34 1.62 -22.14
C ARG A 293 17.71 1.08 -23.53
N PRO A 294 16.72 0.77 -24.40
CA PRO A 294 16.94 0.43 -25.81
C PRO A 294 17.73 1.49 -26.57
N GLY A 295 18.72 1.07 -27.37
CA GLY A 295 19.57 1.96 -28.17
C GLY A 295 20.71 2.61 -27.39
N GLU A 296 20.62 2.62 -26.06
CA GLU A 296 21.68 3.02 -25.14
C GLU A 296 22.47 1.78 -24.69
N VAL A 297 22.16 1.23 -23.50
CA VAL A 297 22.87 0.05 -22.99
C VAL A 297 22.20 -1.25 -23.40
N ASP A 298 20.88 -1.27 -23.65
CA ASP A 298 20.24 -2.43 -24.26
C ASP A 298 20.58 -2.49 -25.75
N ARG A 299 21.35 -3.50 -26.14
CA ARG A 299 21.94 -3.69 -27.48
C ARG A 299 21.25 -4.75 -28.33
N ALA A 300 20.09 -5.26 -27.91
CA ALA A 300 19.35 -6.25 -28.68
C ALA A 300 19.09 -5.74 -30.12
N THR A 301 19.45 -6.53 -31.14
CA THR A 301 19.35 -6.07 -32.54
C THR A 301 17.90 -5.93 -33.01
N HIS A 302 17.05 -6.90 -32.67
CA HIS A 302 15.63 -6.89 -33.05
C HIS A 302 14.68 -6.71 -31.85
N GLY A 303 15.18 -6.87 -30.62
CA GLY A 303 14.36 -6.94 -29.41
C GLY A 303 13.38 -8.13 -29.43
N ASN A 304 12.56 -8.24 -28.37
CA ASN A 304 11.40 -9.14 -28.35
C ASN A 304 10.27 -8.52 -27.50
N PRO A 305 8.98 -8.79 -27.79
CA PRO A 305 7.88 -8.26 -26.98
C PRO A 305 7.90 -8.65 -25.50
N GLY A 306 8.46 -9.83 -25.17
CA GLY A 306 8.66 -10.28 -23.79
C GLY A 306 9.65 -9.43 -22.99
N LYS A 307 10.42 -8.52 -23.61
CA LYS A 307 11.20 -7.51 -22.87
C LYS A 307 10.33 -6.43 -22.22
N ILE A 308 9.02 -6.35 -22.52
CA ILE A 308 8.08 -5.52 -21.76
C ILE A 308 7.75 -6.20 -20.44
N SER A 309 7.40 -7.48 -20.49
CA SER A 309 7.12 -8.32 -19.33
C SER A 309 7.16 -9.78 -19.74
N PHE A 310 7.85 -10.61 -18.95
CA PHE A 310 7.81 -12.06 -19.10
C PHE A 310 7.86 -12.73 -17.72
N CYS A 311 6.72 -12.67 -17.01
CA CYS A 311 6.55 -13.24 -15.68
C CYS A 311 5.29 -14.10 -15.63
N PHE A 312 5.37 -15.30 -15.06
CA PHE A 312 4.25 -16.22 -14.94
C PHE A 312 4.42 -17.20 -13.79
N ALA A 313 3.33 -17.85 -13.38
CA ALA A 313 3.37 -18.92 -12.38
C ALA A 313 3.57 -20.29 -13.06
N GLU A 314 4.31 -21.18 -12.42
CA GLU A 314 4.29 -22.60 -12.80
C GLU A 314 2.95 -23.24 -12.39
N ASP A 315 2.42 -24.13 -13.24
CA ASP A 315 1.23 -24.92 -12.92
C ASP A 315 1.59 -26.13 -12.03
N GLU A 316 1.86 -25.87 -10.75
CA GLU A 316 2.26 -26.92 -9.79
C GLU A 316 1.13 -27.92 -9.45
N GLU A 317 -0.14 -27.53 -9.62
CA GLU A 317 -1.30 -28.39 -9.29
C GLU A 317 -1.78 -29.20 -10.49
N GLY A 318 -1.69 -28.64 -11.71
CA GLY A 318 -2.06 -29.32 -12.96
C GLY A 318 -0.93 -30.10 -13.63
N SER A 319 0.30 -29.97 -13.14
CA SER A 319 1.48 -30.69 -13.68
C SER A 319 1.73 -32.02 -12.96
N PRO A 320 2.04 -33.11 -13.69
CA PRO A 320 2.46 -34.37 -13.08
C PRO A 320 3.94 -34.36 -12.65
N PHE A 321 4.69 -33.27 -12.94
CA PHE A 321 6.11 -33.16 -12.66
C PHE A 321 6.38 -32.50 -11.31
N THR A 322 7.56 -32.77 -10.75
CA THR A 322 8.07 -32.03 -9.60
C THR A 322 8.19 -30.56 -9.98
N SER A 323 7.76 -29.65 -9.10
CA SER A 323 7.85 -28.22 -9.43
C SER A 323 9.30 -27.77 -9.60
N LEU A 324 9.52 -26.81 -10.49
CA LEU A 324 10.83 -26.23 -10.78
C LEU A 324 11.52 -25.71 -9.51
N ALA A 325 10.76 -25.11 -8.60
CA ALA A 325 11.28 -24.67 -7.31
C ALA A 325 11.79 -25.85 -6.46
N THR A 326 11.04 -26.95 -6.41
CA THR A 326 11.43 -28.16 -5.68
C THR A 326 12.66 -28.81 -6.31
N GLU A 327 12.73 -28.88 -7.64
CA GLU A 327 13.92 -29.38 -8.34
C GLU A 327 15.17 -28.52 -8.06
N ARG A 328 14.98 -27.23 -7.77
CA ARG A 328 16.04 -26.29 -7.39
C ARG A 328 16.31 -26.23 -5.89
N GLY A 329 15.73 -27.12 -5.11
CA GLY A 329 15.99 -27.28 -3.68
C GLY A 329 15.15 -26.39 -2.76
N VAL A 330 14.13 -25.71 -3.28
CA VAL A 330 13.15 -24.99 -2.44
C VAL A 330 12.09 -25.98 -1.94
N PRO A 331 11.81 -26.07 -0.63
CA PRO A 331 10.81 -26.99 -0.12
C PRO A 331 9.40 -26.71 -0.68
N LEU A 332 8.64 -27.79 -0.92
CA LEU A 332 7.25 -27.71 -1.34
C LEU A 332 6.44 -26.83 -0.37
N GLY A 333 5.58 -25.97 -0.93
CA GLY A 333 4.75 -25.05 -0.14
C GLY A 333 5.43 -23.72 0.18
N GLN A 334 6.67 -23.50 -0.26
CA GLN A 334 7.32 -22.19 -0.18
C GLN A 334 7.23 -21.44 -1.51
N ASN A 335 7.19 -20.11 -1.42
CA ASN A 335 7.24 -19.25 -2.59
C ASN A 335 8.68 -19.15 -3.11
N ALA A 336 8.85 -19.19 -4.43
CA ALA A 336 10.16 -19.00 -5.06
C ALA A 336 10.04 -18.27 -6.39
N VAL A 337 11.14 -17.62 -6.78
CA VAL A 337 11.32 -17.04 -8.11
C VAL A 337 12.54 -17.70 -8.75
N THR A 338 12.35 -18.22 -9.96
CA THR A 338 13.45 -18.65 -10.84
C THR A 338 13.56 -17.68 -12.01
N VAL A 339 14.78 -17.29 -12.37
CA VAL A 339 15.05 -16.42 -13.50
C VAL A 339 16.04 -17.04 -14.48
N PHE A 340 15.82 -16.81 -15.77
CA PHE A 340 16.80 -17.10 -16.83
C PHE A 340 16.65 -16.09 -17.97
N ALA A 341 17.70 -15.94 -18.78
CA ALA A 341 17.66 -15.08 -19.97
C ALA A 341 16.99 -15.83 -21.12
N GLY A 342 15.88 -15.29 -21.62
CA GLY A 342 15.08 -15.95 -22.65
C GLY A 342 14.31 -14.97 -23.54
N GLU A 343 13.72 -15.53 -24.59
CA GLU A 343 12.84 -14.85 -25.54
C GLU A 343 11.49 -15.58 -25.58
N GLY A 344 10.47 -14.93 -26.17
CA GLY A 344 9.13 -15.50 -26.29
C GLY A 344 9.11 -16.83 -27.07
N PRO A 345 8.08 -17.66 -26.86
CA PRO A 345 7.96 -18.94 -27.56
C PRO A 345 7.91 -18.73 -29.08
N ARG A 346 8.54 -19.65 -29.82
CA ARG A 346 8.50 -19.69 -31.29
C ARG A 346 7.57 -20.80 -31.72
N CYS A 347 6.42 -20.46 -32.29
CA CYS A 347 5.63 -21.41 -33.07
C CYS A 347 6.24 -21.46 -34.47
N VAL A 348 6.82 -22.62 -34.83
CA VAL A 348 7.37 -22.91 -36.15
C VAL A 348 6.38 -23.77 -36.91
#